data_AF-A0A401TQH6-F1
#
_entry.id   AF-A0A401TQH6-F1
#
_cell.length_a   1.000
_cell.length_b   1.000
_cell.length_c   1.000
_cell.angle_alpha   90.00
_cell.angle_beta   90.00
_cell.angle_gamma   90.00
#
_symmetry.space_group_name_H-M   'P 1'
#
loop_
_entity.id
_entity.type
_entity.pdbx_description
1 polymer ?
#
loop_
_entity_poly.entity_id
_entity_poly.type
_entity_poly.pdbx_seq_one_letter_code
_entity_poly.pdbx_strand_id
1 'polypeptide(L)'
;VDPEPGAGTVTLLELLQRESGSAFYQEAVSSSLLKVSEAGLLSAAEQLLLHGADLNFEDPVTYYTPLHVAVLHNQPDVVELLVRHGADINKRDRVRKA
;
A
#
# COMPACT_ATOMS: atom_id res chain seq x y z
N VAL A 1 28.27 -25.43 -31.80
CA VAL A 1 28.20 -24.00 -31.43
C VAL A 1 27.09 -23.92 -30.41
N ASP A 2 27.45 -23.98 -29.13
CA ASP A 2 26.49 -23.95 -28.04
C ASP A 2 25.96 -22.51 -27.90
N PRO A 3 24.65 -22.30 -27.64
CA PRO A 3 24.12 -20.96 -27.43
C PRO A 3 24.57 -20.40 -26.08
N GLU A 4 25.12 -19.19 -26.11
CA GLU A 4 25.53 -18.36 -24.96
C GLU A 4 24.39 -18.17 -23.93
N PRO A 5 24.64 -18.39 -22.63
CA PRO A 5 23.65 -18.13 -21.58
C PRO A 5 23.69 -16.64 -21.23
N GLY A 6 22.99 -15.78 -21.98
CA GLY A 6 23.06 -14.35 -21.66
C GLY A 6 22.18 -13.36 -22.41
N ALA A 7 21.31 -13.76 -23.33
CA ALA A 7 20.54 -12.79 -24.11
C ALA A 7 19.06 -13.16 -24.27
N GLY A 8 18.21 -12.58 -23.43
CA GLY A 8 16.89 -12.13 -23.87
C GLY A 8 15.66 -12.99 -23.59
N THR A 9 15.68 -13.95 -22.66
CA THR A 9 14.45 -14.63 -22.23
C THR A 9 14.01 -14.13 -20.86
N VAL A 10 13.28 -13.02 -20.81
CA VAL A 10 12.51 -12.69 -19.59
C VAL A 10 11.52 -13.82 -19.39
N THR A 11 11.72 -14.62 -18.34
CA THR A 11 10.83 -15.72 -18.02
C THR A 11 9.47 -15.17 -17.58
N LEU A 12 8.38 -15.93 -17.77
CA LEU A 12 7.06 -15.52 -17.29
C LEU A 12 7.07 -15.18 -15.78
N LEU A 13 7.90 -15.89 -15.01
CA LEU A 13 8.10 -15.61 -13.57
C LEU A 13 8.75 -14.25 -13.33
N GLU A 14 9.81 -13.90 -14.07
CA GLU A 14 10.45 -12.58 -13.96
C GLU A 14 9.50 -11.47 -14.40
N LEU A 15 8.70 -11.70 -15.44
CA LEU A 15 7.72 -10.73 -15.92
C LEU A 15 6.61 -10.51 -14.89
N LEU A 16 6.04 -11.59 -14.34
CA LEU A 16 5.04 -11.50 -13.25
C LEU A 16 5.62 -10.83 -11.99
N GLN A 17 6.85 -11.18 -11.59
CA GLN A 17 7.52 -10.56 -10.45
C GLN A 17 7.74 -9.06 -10.69
N ARG A 18 8.17 -8.67 -11.89
CA ARG A 18 8.39 -7.27 -12.26
C ARG A 18 7.10 -6.47 -12.26
N GLU A 19 6.01 -7.02 -12.80
CA GLU A 19 4.71 -6.36 -12.79
C GLU A 19 4.13 -6.27 -11.35
N SER A 20 4.35 -7.28 -10.50
CA SER A 20 3.97 -7.24 -9.08
C SER A 20 4.79 -6.25 -8.25
N GLY A 21 6.02 -5.94 -8.69
CA GLY A 21 6.85 -4.91 -8.10
C GLY A 21 6.71 -3.54 -8.77
N SER A 22 5.80 -3.40 -9.76
CA SER A 22 5.63 -2.16 -10.50
C SER A 22 5.15 -1.04 -9.57
N ALA A 23 5.61 0.18 -9.82
CA ALA A 23 5.13 1.37 -9.12
C ALA A 23 3.60 1.51 -9.21
N PHE A 24 3.01 1.11 -10.35
CA PHE A 24 1.56 1.11 -10.54
C PHE A 24 0.85 0.09 -9.63
N TYR A 25 1.41 -1.12 -9.48
CA TYR A 25 0.85 -2.14 -8.59
C TYR A 25 0.91 -1.67 -7.14
N GLN A 26 2.06 -1.13 -6.70
CA GLN A 26 2.25 -0.63 -5.34
C GLN A 26 1.31 0.54 -5.03
N GLU A 27 1.15 1.48 -5.97
CA GLU A 27 0.19 2.57 -5.84
C GLU A 27 -1.25 2.06 -5.73
N ALA A 28 -1.64 1.10 -6.58
CA ALA A 28 -2.99 0.54 -6.55
C ALA A 28 -3.29 -0.21 -5.25
N VAL A 29 -2.34 -1.00 -4.73
CA VAL A 29 -2.48 -1.74 -3.47
C VAL A 29 -2.53 -0.77 -2.29
N SER A 30 -1.72 0.28 -2.29
CA SER A 30 -1.70 1.31 -1.24
C SER A 30 -2.95 2.20 -1.25
N SER A 31 -3.44 2.57 -2.43
CA SER A 31 -4.72 3.26 -2.61
C SER A 31 -5.89 2.40 -2.11
N SER A 32 -5.84 1.08 -2.37
CA SER A 32 -6.84 0.14 -1.84
C SER A 32 -6.82 0.10 -0.31
N LEU A 33 -5.65 0.23 0.32
CA LEU A 33 -5.53 0.28 1.78
C LEU A 33 -6.30 1.45 2.39
N LEU A 34 -6.34 2.61 1.73
CA LEU A 34 -7.17 3.75 2.16
C LEU A 34 -8.66 3.37 2.19
N LYS A 35 -9.16 2.75 1.12
CA LYS A 35 -10.59 2.43 1.00
C LYS A 35 -11.06 1.35 1.97
N VAL A 36 -10.25 0.32 2.22
CA VAL A 36 -10.58 -0.69 3.23
C VAL A 36 -10.47 -0.13 4.66
N SER A 37 -9.59 0.85 4.87
CA SER A 37 -9.47 1.55 6.15
C SER A 37 -10.69 2.41 6.45
N GLU A 38 -11.29 3.03 5.42
CA GLU A 38 -12.58 3.72 5.53
C GLU A 38 -13.71 2.76 5.94
N ALA A 39 -13.75 1.60 5.28
CA ALA A 39 -14.79 0.60 5.45
C ALA A 39 -14.62 -0.31 6.69
N GLY A 40 -13.48 -0.24 7.38
CA GLY A 40 -13.21 -1.07 8.57
C GLY A 40 -12.94 -2.54 8.26
N LEU A 41 -12.53 -2.88 7.04
CA LEU A 41 -12.36 -4.27 6.61
C LEU A 41 -11.00 -4.84 7.06
N LEU A 42 -10.92 -5.23 8.33
CA LEU A 42 -9.67 -5.67 8.98
C LEU A 42 -8.90 -6.74 8.19
N SER A 43 -9.55 -7.85 7.82
CA SER A 43 -8.88 -8.93 7.09
C SER A 43 -8.39 -8.50 5.70
N ALA A 44 -9.10 -7.58 5.04
CA ALA A 44 -8.65 -7.05 3.75
C ALA A 44 -7.43 -6.14 3.92
N ALA A 45 -7.41 -5.31 4.97
CA ALA A 45 -6.25 -4.50 5.31
C ALA A 45 -5.01 -5.36 5.61
N GLU A 46 -5.15 -6.46 6.36
CA GLU A 46 -4.06 -7.42 6.61
C GLU A 46 -3.50 -8.01 5.30
N GLN A 47 -4.36 -8.41 4.37
CA GLN A 47 -3.91 -8.95 3.08
C GLN A 47 -3.18 -7.90 2.25
N LEU A 48 -3.67 -6.66 2.21
CA LEU A 48 -3.02 -5.58 1.46
C LEU A 48 -1.64 -5.25 2.05
N LEU A 49 -1.48 -5.22 3.37
CA LEU A 49 -0.19 -5.05 4.03
C LEU A 49 0.78 -6.20 3.71
N LEU A 50 0.28 -7.45 3.66
CA LEU A 50 1.09 -8.60 3.24
C LEU A 50 1.57 -8.48 1.77
N HIS A 51 0.75 -7.87 0.91
CA HIS A 51 1.06 -7.61 -0.49
C HIS A 51 1.86 -6.32 -0.74
N GLY A 52 2.38 -5.70 0.33
CA GLY A 52 3.30 -4.57 0.24
C GLY A 52 2.65 -3.19 0.19
N ALA A 53 1.37 -3.06 0.56
CA ALA A 53 0.74 -1.74 0.70
C ALA A 53 1.61 -0.79 1.55
N ASP A 54 1.85 0.41 1.04
CA ASP A 54 2.51 1.46 1.81
C ASP A 54 1.53 1.98 2.88
N LEU A 55 1.79 1.58 4.12
CA LEU A 55 1.11 2.01 5.35
C LEU A 55 1.06 3.54 5.53
N ASN A 56 1.98 4.29 4.90
CA ASN A 56 2.05 5.75 4.98
C ASN A 56 1.72 6.44 3.65
N PHE A 57 1.14 5.70 2.70
CA PHE A 57 0.70 6.25 1.42
C PHE A 57 -0.24 7.43 1.64
N GLU A 58 0.04 8.55 0.96
CA GLU A 58 -0.79 9.73 0.99
C GLU A 58 -1.74 9.72 -0.21
N ASP A 59 -3.04 9.77 0.06
CA ASP A 59 -4.04 10.00 -0.97
C ASP A 59 -3.68 11.26 -1.78
N PRO A 60 -3.58 11.20 -3.12
CA PRO A 60 -3.11 12.34 -3.91
C PRO A 60 -4.01 13.59 -3.84
N VAL A 61 -5.28 13.43 -3.41
CA VAL A 61 -6.27 14.50 -3.38
C VAL A 61 -6.42 15.10 -1.99
N THR A 62 -6.59 14.26 -0.98
CA THR A 62 -6.85 14.64 0.42
C THR A 62 -5.59 14.71 1.27
N TYR A 63 -4.50 14.06 0.83
CA TYR A 63 -3.26 13.86 1.58
C TYR A 63 -3.44 13.05 2.87
N TYR A 64 -4.53 12.30 2.98
CA TYR A 64 -4.76 11.40 4.10
C TYR A 64 -3.98 10.10 3.92
N THR A 65 -3.59 9.52 5.06
CA THR A 65 -2.96 8.21 5.15
C THR A 65 -4.02 7.19 5.54
N PRO A 66 -3.75 5.88 5.41
CA PRO A 66 -4.64 4.85 5.94
C PRO A 66 -5.05 5.10 7.40
N LEU A 67 -4.11 5.58 8.22
CA LEU A 67 -4.37 5.91 9.62
C LEU A 67 -5.30 7.12 9.78
N HIS A 68 -5.11 8.20 9.01
CA HIS A 68 -6.05 9.33 8.99
C HIS A 68 -7.48 8.86 8.65
N VAL A 69 -7.61 8.03 7.62
CA VAL A 69 -8.91 7.53 7.15
C VAL A 69 -9.58 6.64 8.20
N ALA A 70 -8.86 5.71 8.80
CA ALA A 70 -9.39 4.79 9.82
C ALA A 70 -9.88 5.55 11.07
N VAL A 71 -9.13 6.56 11.52
CA VAL A 71 -9.54 7.41 12.65
C VAL A 71 -10.77 8.24 12.31
N LEU A 72 -10.78 8.89 11.14
CA LEU A 72 -11.90 9.72 10.67
C LEU A 72 -13.22 8.94 10.60
N HIS A 73 -13.16 7.65 10.24
CA HIS A 73 -14.33 6.78 10.09
C HIS A 73 -14.61 5.90 11.31
N ASN A 74 -13.93 6.14 12.44
CA ASN A 74 -14.12 5.41 13.69
C ASN A 74 -13.93 3.88 13.53
N GLN A 75 -12.80 3.46 12.94
CA GLN A 75 -12.44 2.06 12.71
C GLN A 75 -11.33 1.59 13.66
N PRO A 76 -11.63 1.33 14.95
CA PRO A 76 -10.60 1.10 15.97
C PRO A 76 -9.73 -0.13 15.69
N ASP A 77 -10.30 -1.22 15.18
CA ASP A 77 -9.54 -2.44 14.89
C ASP A 77 -8.51 -2.22 13.78
N VAL A 78 -8.88 -1.44 12.75
CA VAL A 78 -7.96 -1.07 11.67
C VAL A 78 -6.91 -0.07 12.16
N VAL A 79 -7.28 0.88 13.03
CA VAL A 79 -6.31 1.77 13.69
C VAL A 79 -5.27 0.95 14.45
N GLU A 80 -5.70 -0.02 15.26
CA GLU A 80 -4.80 -0.87 16.01
C GLU A 80 -3.89 -1.69 15.09
N LEU A 81 -4.43 -2.28 14.02
CA LEU A 81 -3.64 -2.99 13.00
C LEU A 81 -2.56 -2.09 12.40
N LEU A 82 -2.92 -0.91 11.90
CA LEU A 82 -2.00 0.01 11.25
C LEU A 82 -0.89 0.48 12.22
N VAL A 83 -1.24 0.79 13.47
CA VAL A 83 -0.26 1.19 14.50
C VAL A 83 0.69 0.04 14.84
N ARG A 84 0.17 -1.19 14.99
CA ARG A 84 1.01 -2.37 15.23
C ARG A 84 1.98 -2.66 14.09
N HIS A 85 1.59 -2.36 12.85
CA HIS A 85 2.43 -2.48 11.66
C HIS A 85 3.37 -1.28 11.43
N GLY A 86 3.39 -0.29 12.33
CA GLY A 86 4.35 0.81 12.28
C GLY A 86 3.94 1.99 11.41
N ALA A 87 2.63 2.20 11.20
CA ALA A 87 2.15 3.44 10.58
C ALA A 87 2.64 4.67 11.38
N ASP A 88 3.04 5.74 10.68
CA ASP A 88 3.52 6.96 11.30
C ASP A 88 2.35 7.74 11.92
N ILE A 89 2.18 7.57 13.23
CA ILE A 89 1.14 8.23 14.03
C ILE A 89 1.26 9.76 14.07
N ASN A 90 2.44 10.31 13.73
CA ASN A 90 2.69 11.74 13.76
C ASN A 90 2.59 12.38 12.37
N LYS A 91 2.36 11.58 11.32
CA LYS A 91 2.23 12.08 9.96
C LYS A 91 1.02 13.00 9.90
N ARG A 92 1.23 14.20 9.38
CA ARG A 92 0.18 15.22 9.27
C ARG A 92 -0.35 15.27 7.85
N ASP A 93 -1.64 15.54 7.72
CA ASP A 93 -2.21 15.95 6.44
C ASP A 93 -1.54 17.26 5.94
N ARG A 94 -1.73 17.55 4.65
CA ARG A 94 -1.22 18.79 4.03
C ARG A 94 -2.26 19.91 4.02
N VAL A 95 -3.43 19.71 4.65
CA VAL A 95 -4.52 20.71 4.67
C VAL A 95 -4.07 21.97 5.42
N ARG A 96 -3.04 21.86 6.28
CA ARG A 96 -2.47 22.98 7.04
C ARG A 96 -1.06 23.37 6.59
N LYS A 97 -0.89 23.76 5.33
CA LYS A 97 0.12 24.78 4.95
C LYS A 97 -0.60 26.09 4.68
N ALA A 98 -0.90 26.82 5.74
CA ALA A 98 -1.17 28.26 5.73
C ALA A 98 -0.03 28.95 6.49
#